data_AF-A0A2V9A434-F1
#
_entry.id   AF-A0A2V9A434-F1
#
_cell.length_a   1.000
_cell.length_b   1.000
_cell.length_c   1.000
_cell.angle_alpha   90.00
_cell.angle_beta   90.00
_cell.angle_gamma   90.00
#
_symmetry.space_group_name_H-M   'P 1'
#
loop_
_entity.id
_entity.type
_entity.pdbx_description
1 polymer ?
#
loop_
_entity_poly.entity_id
_entity_poly.type
_entity_poly.pdbx_seq_one_letter_code
_entity_poly.pdbx_strand_id
1 'polypeptide(L)'
;MLAVFHSRRKLKGKQSLGFSVDRSKEKKPMRTRYSLSFPAAKGVWAHFPAIGVTAILVALTWIVLGEAQLGKAQAQQQKAPARIFNTAKQKLREGKMLVGATVFSPDPNIYCATANTGYDYLWIEMQHSPLTFEDVAKMIWACRGASAMPFIRVPDATEGDIQKATDIGAVGIIVPTVDTVEKAQAAVKWSKYPPEGRRSQGNGQYGALWGSDYRQIANENMVVVVMIETPIGVENAEKIASVPGIDVIFAASTDLGNFSGHRQGEKEYEALVTRIHDVTLQHGIRLGGPQAWKGRPGFTFFQGPGETQLIEAGAKVNLSAPARPAVAPVEGDKPPGGH
;
A
#
# COMPACT_ATOMS: atom_id res chain seq x y z
N MET A 1 36.70 55.28 25.51
CA MET A 1 37.24 54.36 26.54
C MET A 1 38.16 53.38 25.81
N LEU A 2 39.48 53.54 26.04
CA LEU A 2 40.69 52.77 25.64
C LEU A 2 40.50 51.48 24.80
N ALA A 3 41.17 51.21 23.65
CA ALA A 3 42.62 51.06 23.33
C ALA A 3 43.37 50.07 24.27
N VAL A 4 44.28 49.14 23.92
CA VAL A 4 45.02 48.70 22.73
C VAL A 4 45.95 47.51 23.19
N PHE A 5 46.48 46.71 22.25
CA PHE A 5 47.70 45.84 22.26
C PHE A 5 47.79 44.39 22.86
N HIS A 6 48.05 43.49 21.89
CA HIS A 6 48.86 42.25 21.79
C HIS A 6 49.70 41.69 22.96
N SER A 7 49.80 40.35 23.00
CA SER A 7 51.11 39.66 23.01
C SER A 7 51.05 38.23 22.41
N ARG A 8 52.09 37.89 21.62
CA ARG A 8 52.31 36.62 20.91
C ARG A 8 53.07 35.62 21.80
N ARG A 9 52.84 34.30 21.60
CA ARG A 9 53.94 33.32 21.47
C ARG A 9 53.51 32.08 20.68
N LYS A 10 54.41 31.70 19.76
CA LYS A 10 54.35 30.58 18.81
C LYS A 10 54.60 29.24 19.50
N LEU A 11 53.96 28.17 19.03
CA LEU A 11 54.55 26.82 18.99
C LEU A 11 54.33 26.20 17.60
N LYS A 12 55.39 25.58 17.10
CA LYS A 12 55.59 25.02 15.75
C LYS A 12 55.04 23.58 15.65
N GLY A 13 54.74 23.13 14.43
CA GLY A 13 54.91 21.72 14.05
C GLY A 13 53.78 21.12 13.21
N LYS A 14 53.95 21.12 11.88
CA LYS A 14 53.18 20.32 10.91
C LYS A 14 53.51 18.84 11.05
N GLN A 15 52.54 17.95 10.80
CA GLN A 15 52.69 16.84 9.85
C GLN A 15 51.33 16.23 9.48
N SER A 16 51.18 16.00 8.17
CA SER A 16 50.06 15.39 7.46
C SER A 16 50.09 13.86 7.52
N LEU A 17 48.93 13.21 7.60
CA LEU A 17 48.78 11.83 7.15
C LEU A 17 47.55 11.71 6.23
N GLY A 18 47.82 11.43 4.95
CA GLY A 18 46.86 10.85 4.04
C GLY A 18 46.84 9.33 4.20
N PHE A 19 45.67 8.73 3.99
CA PHE A 19 45.53 7.28 3.88
C PHE A 19 45.26 6.91 2.43
N SER A 20 46.20 6.16 1.86
CA SER A 20 46.04 5.40 0.61
C SER A 20 45.47 4.03 0.95
N VAL A 21 44.50 3.55 0.17
CA VAL A 21 43.98 2.18 0.24
C VAL A 21 44.46 1.45 -1.01
N ASP A 22 45.36 0.49 -0.81
CA ASP A 22 45.76 -0.47 -1.85
C ASP A 22 44.97 -1.78 -1.70
N ARG A 23 44.58 -2.35 -2.84
CA ARG A 23 43.85 -3.60 -2.99
C ARG A 23 44.85 -4.75 -2.93
N SER A 24 44.61 -5.73 -2.06
CA SER A 24 44.60 -7.16 -2.44
C SER A 24 44.48 -8.03 -1.18
N LYS A 25 43.49 -8.91 -1.19
CA LYS A 25 43.60 -10.36 -0.88
C LYS A 25 42.21 -10.91 -0.54
N GLU A 26 41.79 -11.81 -1.42
CA GLU A 26 40.58 -12.62 -1.39
C GLU A 26 40.36 -13.32 -0.03
N LYS A 27 39.13 -13.25 0.50
CA LYS A 27 38.67 -14.12 1.60
C LYS A 27 37.71 -15.15 1.03
N LYS A 28 38.13 -16.41 0.97
CA LYS A 28 37.25 -17.58 0.72
C LYS A 28 36.37 -17.87 1.95
N PRO A 29 35.13 -18.37 1.77
CA PRO A 29 34.23 -18.66 2.88
C PRO A 29 34.61 -19.95 3.63
N MET A 30 34.56 -19.89 4.97
CA MET A 30 34.68 -21.06 5.86
C MET A 30 33.54 -22.05 5.60
N ARG A 31 33.89 -23.30 5.28
CA ARG A 31 32.97 -24.45 5.34
C ARG A 31 33.00 -25.02 6.76
N THR A 32 31.92 -24.83 7.51
CA THR A 32 31.70 -25.55 8.76
C THR A 32 31.42 -27.02 8.45
N ARG A 33 32.34 -27.93 8.80
CA ARG A 33 32.11 -29.39 8.75
C ARG A 33 31.54 -29.82 10.09
N TYR A 34 30.35 -30.42 10.07
CA TYR A 34 29.86 -31.24 11.19
C TYR A 34 30.50 -32.63 11.08
N SER A 35 31.30 -33.02 12.08
CA SER A 35 31.78 -34.40 12.23
C SER A 35 30.90 -35.13 13.24
N LEU A 36 30.12 -36.10 12.76
CA LEU A 36 29.47 -37.10 13.61
C LEU A 36 30.48 -38.22 13.90
N SER A 37 30.88 -38.36 15.16
CA SER A 37 31.70 -39.46 15.64
C SER A 37 30.80 -40.61 16.10
N PHE A 38 30.93 -41.78 15.50
CA PHE A 38 30.32 -43.02 16.00
C PHE A 38 31.37 -43.85 16.76
N PRO A 39 31.04 -44.43 17.93
CA PRO A 39 31.95 -45.31 18.63
C PRO A 39 32.09 -46.65 17.88
N ALA A 40 33.32 -47.14 17.78
CA ALA A 40 33.67 -48.40 17.15
C ALA A 40 33.12 -49.59 17.98
N ALA A 41 32.11 -50.28 17.45
CA ALA A 41 31.67 -51.58 17.95
C ALA A 41 32.52 -52.68 17.31
N LYS A 42 33.25 -53.42 18.15
CA LYS A 42 33.97 -54.64 17.76
C LYS A 42 32.98 -55.82 17.69
N GLY A 43 33.00 -56.54 16.57
CA GLY A 43 32.78 -57.98 16.55
C GLY A 43 31.38 -58.48 16.19
N VAL A 44 31.41 -59.50 15.33
CA VAL A 44 30.40 -60.52 15.00
C VAL A 44 29.65 -60.28 13.68
N TRP A 45 30.21 -60.88 12.62
CA TRP A 45 29.52 -61.11 11.36
C TRP A 45 28.54 -62.29 11.55
N ALA A 46 27.29 -61.99 11.90
CA ALA A 46 26.20 -62.94 11.77
C ALA A 46 25.65 -62.84 10.34
N HIS A 47 25.70 -63.95 9.58
CA HIS A 47 25.02 -64.07 8.30
C HIS A 47 23.51 -64.05 8.52
N PHE A 48 22.86 -62.93 8.20
CA PHE A 48 21.41 -62.86 8.06
C PHE A 48 21.03 -63.21 6.62
N PRO A 49 20.00 -64.06 6.39
CA PRO A 49 19.52 -64.34 5.04
C PRO A 49 19.01 -63.04 4.40
N ALA A 50 19.38 -62.83 3.14
CA ALA A 50 19.13 -61.62 2.35
C ALA A 50 17.65 -61.15 2.28
N ILE A 51 16.72 -61.99 2.75
CA ILE A 51 15.27 -61.72 2.77
C ILE A 51 14.91 -60.61 3.79
N GLY A 52 15.64 -60.48 4.91
CA GLY A 52 15.31 -59.51 5.96
C GLY A 52 15.61 -58.05 5.61
N VAL A 53 16.70 -57.80 4.88
CA VAL A 53 17.14 -56.44 4.52
C VAL A 53 16.23 -55.82 3.46
N THR A 54 15.74 -56.63 2.51
CA THR A 54 14.81 -56.18 1.47
C THR A 54 13.46 -55.79 2.07
N ALA A 55 12.94 -56.55 3.04
CA ALA A 55 11.66 -56.22 3.69
C ALA A 55 11.73 -54.90 4.48
N ILE A 56 12.85 -54.63 5.17
CA ILE A 56 13.06 -53.38 5.91
C ILE A 56 13.20 -52.19 4.95
N LEU A 57 13.94 -52.34 3.85
CA LEU A 57 14.08 -51.29 2.83
C LEU A 57 12.74 -50.98 2.16
N VAL A 58 11.92 -51.98 1.86
CA VAL A 58 10.57 -51.79 1.30
C VAL A 58 9.68 -51.06 2.31
N ALA A 59 9.68 -51.45 3.58
CA ALA A 59 8.90 -50.78 4.62
C ALA A 59 9.32 -49.31 4.82
N LEU A 60 10.61 -49.02 4.88
CA LEU A 60 11.14 -47.65 4.97
C LEU A 60 10.78 -46.81 3.74
N THR A 61 10.78 -47.42 2.55
CA THR A 61 10.38 -46.76 1.31
C THR A 61 8.89 -46.40 1.35
N TRP A 62 8.02 -47.30 1.83
CA TRP A 62 6.59 -47.02 2.00
C TRP A 62 6.31 -45.96 3.08
N ILE A 63 7.10 -45.90 4.15
CA ILE A 63 6.99 -44.85 5.18
C ILE A 63 7.37 -43.49 4.60
N VAL A 64 8.50 -43.39 3.90
CA VAL A 64 8.95 -42.13 3.28
C VAL A 64 8.01 -41.68 2.16
N LEU A 65 7.49 -42.60 1.34
CA LEU A 65 6.47 -42.28 0.34
C LEU A 65 5.15 -41.88 0.99
N GLY A 66 4.75 -42.53 2.08
CA GLY A 66 3.55 -42.20 2.85
C GLY A 66 3.64 -40.82 3.48
N GLU A 67 4.77 -40.47 4.10
CA GLU A 67 5.04 -39.13 4.65
C GLU A 67 5.11 -38.05 3.56
N ALA A 68 5.72 -38.35 2.41
CA ALA A 68 5.76 -37.44 1.27
C ALA A 68 4.36 -37.23 0.65
N GLN A 69 3.51 -38.26 0.65
CA GLN A 69 2.12 -38.17 0.20
C GLN A 69 1.23 -37.44 1.22
N LEU A 70 1.44 -37.65 2.53
CA LEU A 70 0.75 -36.92 3.61
C LEU A 70 1.17 -35.43 3.62
N GLY A 71 2.46 -35.13 3.44
CA GLY A 71 2.96 -33.76 3.33
C GLY A 71 2.44 -33.04 2.09
N LYS A 72 2.27 -33.75 0.96
CA LYS A 72 1.62 -33.22 -0.24
C LYS A 72 0.11 -33.05 -0.04
N ALA A 73 -0.58 -33.99 0.59
CA ALA A 73 -2.01 -33.91 0.88
C ALA A 73 -2.35 -32.77 1.87
N GLN A 74 -1.49 -32.51 2.87
CA GLN A 74 -1.60 -31.35 3.76
C GLN A 74 -1.27 -30.03 3.04
N ALA A 75 -0.36 -30.04 2.05
CA ALA A 75 -0.07 -28.86 1.22
C ALA A 75 -1.15 -28.57 0.16
N GLN A 76 -1.99 -29.55 -0.17
CA GLN A 76 -3.04 -29.45 -1.20
C GLN A 76 -4.46 -29.34 -0.64
N GLN A 77 -4.60 -29.06 0.65
CA GLN A 77 -5.89 -28.61 1.19
C GLN A 77 -6.17 -27.24 0.57
N GLN A 78 -6.94 -27.23 -0.53
CA GLN A 78 -7.43 -26.02 -1.19
C GLN A 78 -8.08 -25.15 -0.10
N LYS A 79 -7.35 -24.10 0.31
CA LYS A 79 -7.87 -23.08 1.21
C LYS A 79 -9.18 -22.60 0.57
N ALA A 80 -10.28 -22.72 1.31
CA ALA A 80 -11.51 -22.07 0.92
C ALA A 80 -11.19 -20.61 0.55
N PRO A 81 -11.79 -20.05 -0.51
CA PRO A 81 -11.48 -18.69 -0.94
C PRO A 81 -11.66 -17.74 0.26
N ALA A 82 -10.62 -16.96 0.54
CA ALA A 82 -10.64 -16.02 1.65
C ALA A 82 -11.84 -15.08 1.50
N ARG A 83 -12.53 -14.80 2.61
CA ARG A 83 -13.60 -13.80 2.65
C ARG A 83 -13.05 -12.45 2.18
N ILE A 84 -13.63 -11.89 1.12
CA ILE A 84 -13.29 -10.55 0.64
C ILE A 84 -14.34 -9.58 1.15
N PHE A 85 -13.99 -8.79 2.17
CA PHE A 85 -14.84 -7.72 2.70
C PHE A 85 -14.52 -6.37 2.06
N ASN A 86 -13.31 -6.18 1.53
CA ASN A 86 -12.94 -4.96 0.81
C ASN A 86 -13.56 -4.97 -0.59
N THR A 87 -14.71 -4.29 -0.74
CA THR A 87 -15.45 -4.19 -2.02
C THR A 87 -14.65 -3.48 -3.10
N ALA A 88 -13.78 -2.53 -2.74
CA ALA A 88 -12.86 -1.88 -3.67
C ALA A 88 -11.83 -2.89 -4.21
N LYS A 89 -11.25 -3.74 -3.36
CA LYS A 89 -10.36 -4.83 -3.80
C LYS A 89 -11.06 -5.79 -4.76
N GLN A 90 -12.32 -6.13 -4.49
CA GLN A 90 -13.12 -6.97 -5.38
C GLN A 90 -13.32 -6.32 -6.76
N LYS A 91 -13.79 -5.06 -6.80
CA LYS A 91 -13.98 -4.31 -8.06
C LYS A 91 -12.66 -4.18 -8.84
N LEU A 92 -11.56 -3.95 -8.12
CA LEU A 92 -10.23 -3.87 -8.71
C LEU A 92 -9.86 -5.19 -9.38
N ARG A 93 -10.06 -6.35 -8.74
CA ARG A 93 -9.83 -7.67 -9.36
C ARG A 93 -10.70 -7.90 -10.59
N GLU A 94 -11.95 -7.44 -10.56
CA GLU A 94 -12.94 -7.63 -11.62
C GLU A 94 -12.71 -6.76 -12.88
N GLY A 95 -11.73 -5.85 -12.90
CA GLY A 95 -11.59 -4.98 -14.08
C GLY A 95 -12.41 -3.69 -14.01
N LYS A 96 -13.19 -3.49 -12.95
CA LYS A 96 -14.12 -2.38 -12.85
C LYS A 96 -13.39 -1.08 -12.54
N MET A 97 -14.01 0.03 -12.95
CA MET A 97 -13.57 1.35 -12.56
C MET A 97 -13.87 1.60 -11.07
N LEU A 98 -12.93 2.24 -10.39
CA LEU A 98 -13.09 2.73 -9.02
C LEU A 98 -12.95 4.24 -8.99
N VAL A 99 -13.84 4.91 -8.27
CA VAL A 99 -13.74 6.34 -7.97
C VAL A 99 -13.81 6.53 -6.47
N GLY A 100 -12.82 7.22 -5.91
CA GLY A 100 -12.82 7.62 -4.50
C GLY A 100 -13.20 9.08 -4.31
N ALA A 101 -13.56 9.46 -3.08
CA ALA A 101 -13.63 10.86 -2.65
C ALA A 101 -12.52 11.19 -1.66
N THR A 102 -12.05 12.43 -1.66
CA THR A 102 -10.94 12.87 -0.82
C THR A 102 -11.45 13.55 0.46
N VAL A 103 -10.95 13.12 1.62
CA VAL A 103 -11.28 13.67 2.94
C VAL A 103 -10.00 14.20 3.59
N PHE A 104 -10.06 15.41 4.16
CA PHE A 104 -8.91 16.09 4.77
C PHE A 104 -9.24 16.82 6.08
N SER A 105 -10.51 16.87 6.49
CA SER A 105 -10.95 17.44 7.76
C SER A 105 -11.15 16.36 8.83
N PRO A 106 -10.85 16.64 10.12
CA PRO A 106 -11.01 15.69 11.22
C PRO A 106 -12.47 15.64 11.73
N ASP A 107 -13.46 15.60 10.83
CA ASP A 107 -14.89 15.58 11.19
C ASP A 107 -15.54 14.23 10.85
N PRO A 108 -15.90 13.42 11.87
CA PRO A 108 -16.56 12.14 11.65
C PRO A 108 -17.91 12.24 10.92
N ASN A 109 -18.67 13.33 11.05
CA ASN A 109 -19.94 13.48 10.34
C ASN A 109 -19.71 13.74 8.85
N ILE A 110 -18.74 14.58 8.50
CA ILE A 110 -18.36 14.83 7.10
C ILE A 110 -17.79 13.55 6.48
N TYR A 111 -16.94 12.84 7.20
CA TYR A 111 -16.44 11.52 6.81
C TYR A 111 -17.59 10.54 6.55
N CYS A 112 -18.51 10.39 7.49
CA CYS A 112 -19.67 9.50 7.38
C CYS A 112 -20.56 9.84 6.18
N ALA A 113 -20.86 11.13 6.00
CA ALA A 113 -21.66 11.59 4.88
C ALA A 113 -20.98 11.23 3.56
N THR A 114 -19.69 11.56 3.41
CA THR A 114 -18.90 11.30 2.21
C THR A 114 -18.80 9.79 1.92
N ALA A 115 -18.52 8.96 2.93
CA ALA A 115 -18.36 7.51 2.81
C ALA A 115 -19.60 6.78 2.29
N ASN A 116 -20.79 7.38 2.44
CA ASN A 116 -22.08 6.81 2.04
C ASN A 116 -22.68 7.46 0.79
N THR A 117 -21.93 8.32 0.09
CA THR A 117 -22.41 8.97 -1.15
C THR A 117 -22.29 8.11 -2.42
N GLY A 118 -21.78 6.88 -2.32
CA GLY A 118 -21.66 5.95 -3.44
C GLY A 118 -20.28 5.85 -4.08
N TYR A 119 -19.26 6.49 -3.51
CA TYR A 119 -17.85 6.24 -3.87
C TYR A 119 -17.38 4.85 -3.45
N ASP A 120 -16.39 4.32 -4.17
CA ASP A 120 -15.84 2.99 -3.91
C ASP A 120 -14.90 2.96 -2.70
N TYR A 121 -14.20 4.06 -2.49
CA TYR A 121 -13.25 4.23 -1.39
C TYR A 121 -13.16 5.69 -0.98
N LEU A 122 -12.63 5.93 0.22
CA LEU A 122 -12.22 7.27 0.64
C LEU A 122 -10.71 7.37 0.53
N TRP A 123 -10.22 8.42 -0.11
CA TRP A 123 -8.84 8.88 -0.05
C TRP A 123 -8.70 9.77 1.17
N ILE A 124 -8.29 9.18 2.29
CA ILE A 124 -8.05 9.91 3.54
C ILE A 124 -6.65 10.52 3.44
N GLU A 125 -6.62 11.84 3.31
CA GLU A 125 -5.43 12.60 2.98
C GLU A 125 -4.59 12.87 4.23
N MET A 126 -3.47 12.16 4.45
CA MET A 126 -2.58 12.45 5.59
C MET A 126 -1.22 13.03 5.17
N GLN A 127 -0.95 13.24 3.89
CA GLN A 127 0.30 13.85 3.42
C GLN A 127 0.21 15.38 3.42
N HIS A 128 -0.95 15.92 3.01
CA HIS A 128 -1.17 17.35 2.81
C HIS A 128 -2.36 17.90 3.61
N SER A 129 -2.69 17.26 4.73
CA SER A 129 -3.71 17.75 5.66
C SER A 129 -3.20 17.70 7.10
N PRO A 130 -3.90 18.34 8.05
CA PRO A 130 -3.55 18.26 9.47
C PRO A 130 -4.02 16.97 10.15
N LEU A 131 -4.60 16.01 9.42
CA LEU A 131 -5.12 14.77 9.99
C LEU A 131 -4.04 13.97 10.71
N THR A 132 -4.33 13.60 11.96
CA THR A 132 -3.54 12.65 12.73
C THR A 132 -4.10 11.23 12.60
N PHE A 133 -3.32 10.21 12.98
CA PHE A 133 -3.82 8.84 13.07
C PHE A 133 -4.99 8.70 14.05
N GLU A 134 -5.05 9.54 15.09
CA GLU A 134 -6.16 9.54 16.05
C GLU A 134 -7.45 10.05 15.41
N ASP A 135 -7.38 11.14 14.63
CA ASP A 135 -8.53 11.68 13.90
C ASP A 135 -9.08 10.64 12.93
N VAL A 136 -8.19 10.02 12.16
CA VAL A 136 -8.57 8.99 11.18
C VAL A 136 -9.15 7.75 11.86
N ALA A 137 -8.61 7.34 13.02
CA ALA A 137 -9.17 6.23 13.79
C ALA A 137 -10.61 6.53 14.22
N LYS A 138 -10.88 7.74 14.73
CA LYS A 138 -12.22 8.18 15.13
C LYS A 138 -13.18 8.22 13.94
N MET A 139 -12.74 8.75 12.80
CA MET A 139 -13.54 8.81 11.58
C MET A 139 -13.95 7.41 11.08
N ILE A 140 -12.98 6.50 10.91
CA ILE A 140 -13.25 5.12 10.48
C ILE A 140 -14.19 4.41 11.47
N TRP A 141 -13.97 4.59 12.77
CA TRP A 141 -14.79 3.97 13.81
C TRP A 141 -16.24 4.47 13.79
N ALA A 142 -16.43 5.78 13.63
CA ALA A 142 -17.74 6.41 13.61
C ALA A 142 -18.59 5.94 12.41
N CYS A 143 -17.97 5.66 11.26
CA CYS A 143 -18.65 5.15 10.06
C CYS A 143 -18.34 3.69 9.74
N ARG A 144 -18.19 2.84 10.76
CA ARG A 144 -18.03 1.39 10.52
C ARG A 144 -19.22 0.85 9.71
N GLY A 145 -18.93 0.12 8.63
CA GLY A 145 -19.94 -0.41 7.72
C GLY A 145 -20.38 0.54 6.59
N ALA A 146 -19.71 1.69 6.42
CA ALA A 146 -19.92 2.55 5.26
C ALA A 146 -19.67 1.82 3.93
N SER A 147 -20.30 2.31 2.85
CA SER A 147 -20.12 1.72 1.52
C SER A 147 -18.72 1.89 0.94
N ALA A 148 -18.09 3.06 1.18
CA ALA A 148 -16.75 3.36 0.69
C ALA A 148 -15.69 2.78 1.64
N MET A 149 -14.71 2.09 1.07
CA MET A 149 -13.61 1.48 1.84
C MET A 149 -12.57 2.52 2.28
N PRO A 150 -12.05 2.47 3.53
CA PRO A 150 -11.10 3.46 4.03
C PRO A 150 -9.69 3.22 3.47
N PHE A 151 -9.24 4.09 2.58
CA PHE A 151 -7.88 4.10 2.07
C PHE A 151 -7.16 5.32 2.63
N ILE A 152 -5.92 5.15 3.10
CA ILE A 152 -5.14 6.25 3.66
C ILE A 152 -3.98 6.56 2.73
N ARG A 153 -3.88 7.81 2.28
CA ARG A 153 -2.61 8.34 1.77
C ARG A 153 -1.74 8.69 2.96
N VAL A 154 -0.78 7.82 3.23
CA VAL A 154 0.15 7.96 4.35
C VAL A 154 1.19 9.06 4.05
N PRO A 155 1.82 9.66 5.08
CA PRO A 155 2.88 10.63 4.87
C PRO A 155 4.07 10.07 4.06
N ASP A 156 4.50 8.84 4.36
CA ASP A 156 5.58 8.15 3.64
C ASP A 156 5.52 6.62 3.82
N ALA A 157 6.38 5.88 3.13
CA ALA A 157 6.44 4.41 3.14
C ALA A 157 7.16 3.81 4.37
N THR A 158 6.99 4.41 5.54
CA THR A 158 7.67 3.94 6.75
C THR A 158 6.90 2.80 7.43
N GLU A 159 7.61 2.00 8.24
CA GLU A 159 6.98 0.95 9.04
C GLU A 159 5.91 1.54 9.97
N GLY A 160 6.21 2.68 10.61
CA GLY A 160 5.32 3.33 11.55
C GLY A 160 4.05 3.88 10.88
N ASP A 161 4.17 4.53 9.73
CA ASP A 161 3.01 5.14 9.07
C ASP A 161 2.03 4.09 8.55
N ILE A 162 2.55 3.06 7.87
CA ILE A 162 1.73 2.03 7.26
C ILE A 162 1.12 1.10 8.32
N GLN A 163 1.88 0.70 9.35
CA GLN A 163 1.33 -0.16 10.41
C GLN A 163 0.29 0.57 11.24
N LYS A 164 0.48 1.85 11.59
CA LYS A 164 -0.56 2.65 12.25
C LYS A 164 -1.81 2.77 11.40
N ALA A 165 -1.67 3.10 10.11
CA ALA A 165 -2.79 3.21 9.18
C ALA A 165 -3.61 1.91 9.11
N THR A 166 -2.93 0.77 8.94
CA THR A 166 -3.59 -0.53 8.87
C THR A 166 -4.15 -0.99 10.22
N ASP A 167 -3.55 -0.59 11.34
CA ASP A 167 -4.06 -0.90 12.68
C ASP A 167 -5.33 -0.14 13.03
N ILE A 168 -5.48 1.08 12.53
CA ILE A 168 -6.70 1.89 12.67
C ILE A 168 -7.79 1.52 11.66
N GLY A 169 -7.58 0.47 10.85
CA GLY A 169 -8.60 -0.10 9.99
C GLY A 169 -8.50 0.25 8.51
N ALA A 170 -7.43 0.92 8.06
CA ALA A 170 -7.23 1.11 6.63
C ALA A 170 -7.08 -0.24 5.92
N VAL A 171 -7.75 -0.36 4.78
CA VAL A 171 -7.73 -1.56 3.91
C VAL A 171 -7.17 -1.23 2.52
N GLY A 172 -6.82 0.04 2.30
CA GLY A 172 -5.97 0.49 1.22
C GLY A 172 -4.92 1.45 1.73
N ILE A 173 -3.70 1.32 1.24
CA ILE A 173 -2.57 2.21 1.55
C ILE A 173 -2.11 2.85 0.26
N ILE A 174 -2.05 4.18 0.27
CA ILE A 174 -1.58 4.99 -0.86
C ILE A 174 -0.26 5.63 -0.43
N VAL A 175 0.81 5.30 -1.15
CA VAL A 175 2.16 5.79 -0.84
C VAL A 175 2.56 6.85 -1.86
N PRO A 176 2.82 8.09 -1.41
CA PRO A 176 3.22 9.17 -2.30
C PRO A 176 4.70 9.08 -2.70
N THR A 177 5.06 9.79 -3.76
CA THR A 177 6.46 10.07 -4.19
C THR A 177 7.33 8.82 -4.23
N VAL A 178 6.89 7.80 -4.98
CA VAL A 178 7.62 6.53 -5.12
C VAL A 178 8.60 6.62 -6.28
N ASP A 179 9.82 7.01 -5.95
CA ASP A 179 10.91 7.15 -6.91
C ASP A 179 11.79 5.90 -7.04
N THR A 180 11.74 5.00 -6.05
CA THR A 180 12.65 3.86 -5.94
C THR A 180 11.92 2.54 -5.71
N VAL A 181 12.57 1.45 -6.14
CA VAL A 181 12.09 0.08 -5.93
C VAL A 181 11.99 -0.23 -4.44
N GLU A 182 12.94 0.25 -3.65
CA GLU A 182 12.98 0.02 -2.20
C GLU A 182 11.77 0.64 -1.50
N LYS A 183 11.35 1.84 -1.92
CA LYS A 183 10.15 2.50 -1.39
C LYS A 183 8.88 1.76 -1.80
N ALA A 184 8.81 1.29 -3.05
CA ALA A 184 7.71 0.45 -3.53
C ALA A 184 7.62 -0.88 -2.77
N GLN A 185 8.76 -1.53 -2.52
CA GLN A 185 8.84 -2.74 -1.69
C GLN A 185 8.43 -2.47 -0.24
N ALA A 186 8.82 -1.32 0.33
CA ALA A 186 8.41 -0.92 1.68
C ALA A 186 6.88 -0.78 1.79
N ALA A 187 6.22 -0.21 0.78
CA ALA A 187 4.77 -0.11 0.71
C ALA A 187 4.08 -1.47 0.87
N VAL A 188 4.52 -2.48 0.11
CA VAL A 188 3.98 -3.85 0.19
C VAL A 188 4.37 -4.52 1.51
N LYS A 189 5.65 -4.44 1.88
CA LYS A 189 6.24 -5.09 3.06
C LYS A 189 5.51 -4.70 4.33
N TRP A 190 5.18 -3.43 4.52
CA TRP A 190 4.54 -2.97 5.76
C TRP A 190 3.02 -3.10 5.74
N SER A 191 2.39 -3.23 4.57
CA SER A 191 0.95 -3.39 4.42
C SER A 191 0.48 -4.84 4.64
N LYS A 192 1.33 -5.83 4.36
CA LYS A 192 0.98 -7.25 4.37
C LYS A 192 1.68 -8.04 5.48
N TYR A 193 0.96 -9.01 6.05
CA TYR A 193 1.52 -9.98 7.00
C TYR A 193 2.42 -11.00 6.29
N PRO A 194 3.33 -11.66 7.03
CA PRO A 194 4.10 -12.79 6.50
C PRO A 194 3.20 -13.91 5.93
N PRO A 195 3.61 -14.57 4.82
CA PRO A 195 4.91 -14.44 4.15
C PRO A 195 4.99 -13.35 3.07
N GLU A 196 3.87 -12.73 2.66
CA GLU A 196 3.87 -11.72 1.58
C GLU A 196 4.48 -10.38 2.00
N GLY A 197 4.57 -10.12 3.31
CA GLY A 197 5.19 -8.93 3.86
C GLY A 197 5.76 -9.17 5.25
N ARG A 198 5.91 -8.09 6.01
CA ARG A 198 6.50 -8.06 7.34
C ARG A 198 5.72 -7.16 8.31
N ARG A 199 4.43 -6.93 8.06
CA ARG A 199 3.54 -6.27 9.02
C ARG A 199 3.55 -7.02 10.35
N SER A 200 3.73 -6.28 11.46
CA SER A 200 3.65 -6.85 12.81
C SER A 200 2.21 -7.02 13.28
N GLN A 201 2.00 -7.88 14.28
CA GLN A 201 0.69 -8.09 14.87
C GLN A 201 0.39 -7.00 15.92
N GLY A 202 -0.36 -5.97 15.52
CA GLY A 202 -0.93 -4.98 16.45
C GLY A 202 -2.26 -5.42 17.05
N ASN A 203 -2.80 -4.65 18.00
CA ASN A 203 -4.14 -4.84 18.60
C ASN A 203 -5.06 -3.64 18.33
N GLY A 204 -4.87 -2.95 17.20
CA GLY A 204 -5.72 -1.84 16.79
C GLY A 204 -7.18 -2.24 16.53
N GLN A 205 -7.98 -1.28 16.07
CA GLN A 205 -9.42 -1.47 15.87
C GLN A 205 -9.81 -2.35 14.66
N TYR A 206 -8.86 -2.73 13.81
CA TYR A 206 -9.11 -3.51 12.59
C TYR A 206 -9.91 -4.81 12.84
N GLY A 207 -9.69 -5.50 13.96
CA GLY A 207 -10.38 -6.77 14.25
C GLY A 207 -11.87 -6.56 14.56
N ALA A 208 -12.19 -5.45 15.24
CA ALA A 208 -13.57 -5.06 15.51
C ALA A 208 -14.28 -4.49 14.26
N LEU A 209 -13.53 -3.86 13.35
CA LEU A 209 -14.07 -3.32 12.10
C LEU A 209 -14.33 -4.42 11.05
N TRP A 210 -13.39 -5.35 10.91
CA TRP A 210 -13.36 -6.26 9.77
C TRP A 210 -13.60 -7.73 10.13
N GLY A 211 -13.58 -8.09 11.41
CA GLY A 211 -13.81 -9.44 11.90
C GLY A 211 -12.60 -10.06 12.60
N SER A 212 -12.86 -11.03 13.48
CA SER A 212 -11.83 -11.73 14.26
C SER A 212 -10.88 -12.59 13.41
N ASP A 213 -11.28 -12.95 12.19
CA ASP A 213 -10.49 -13.64 11.18
C ASP A 213 -9.62 -12.69 10.34
N TYR A 214 -9.59 -11.37 10.65
CA TYR A 214 -8.85 -10.38 9.87
C TYR A 214 -7.41 -10.80 9.61
N ARG A 215 -6.70 -11.30 10.62
CA ARG A 215 -5.29 -11.71 10.48
C ARG A 215 -5.09 -12.79 9.40
N GLN A 216 -6.08 -13.64 9.18
CA GLN A 216 -6.03 -14.72 8.21
C GLN A 216 -6.33 -14.24 6.78
N ILE A 217 -7.14 -13.19 6.65
CA ILE A 217 -7.65 -12.71 5.35
C ILE A 217 -7.14 -11.32 4.94
N ALA A 218 -6.38 -10.63 5.79
CA ALA A 218 -5.98 -9.24 5.58
C ALA A 218 -5.22 -9.05 4.27
N ASN A 219 -4.22 -9.89 3.97
CA ASN A 219 -3.42 -9.76 2.75
C ASN A 219 -4.26 -9.80 1.47
N GLU A 220 -5.31 -10.63 1.45
CA GLU A 220 -6.24 -10.77 0.33
C GLU A 220 -7.17 -9.56 0.17
N ASN A 221 -7.37 -8.80 1.25
CA ASN A 221 -8.23 -7.62 1.31
C ASN A 221 -7.45 -6.29 1.22
N MET A 222 -6.13 -6.29 1.42
CA MET A 222 -5.32 -5.08 1.32
C MET A 222 -5.18 -4.62 -0.14
N VAL A 223 -5.32 -3.32 -0.37
CA VAL A 223 -4.94 -2.65 -1.62
C VAL A 223 -3.69 -1.81 -1.41
N VAL A 224 -2.64 -2.04 -2.19
CA VAL A 224 -1.42 -1.22 -2.16
C VAL A 224 -1.35 -0.37 -3.42
N VAL A 225 -1.39 0.96 -3.24
CA VAL A 225 -1.27 1.96 -4.30
C VAL A 225 0.06 2.69 -4.14
N VAL A 226 0.83 2.78 -5.22
CA VAL A 226 2.06 3.59 -5.27
C VAL A 226 1.88 4.75 -6.24
N MET A 227 2.28 5.95 -5.85
CA MET A 227 2.18 7.13 -6.69
C MET A 227 3.52 7.40 -7.39
N ILE A 228 3.49 7.41 -8.72
CA ILE A 228 4.60 7.92 -9.54
C ILE A 228 4.26 9.35 -9.93
N GLU A 229 5.08 10.29 -9.46
CA GLU A 229 4.81 11.71 -9.55
C GLU A 229 6.06 12.57 -9.74
N THR A 230 7.20 11.95 -10.04
CA THR A 230 8.45 12.65 -10.37
C THR A 230 9.05 12.05 -11.64
N PRO A 231 9.91 12.78 -12.38
CA PRO A 231 10.68 12.21 -13.49
C PRO A 231 11.53 10.99 -13.10
N ILE A 232 12.05 10.95 -11.86
CA ILE A 232 12.85 9.82 -11.35
C ILE A 232 11.97 8.58 -11.20
N GLY A 233 10.76 8.74 -10.63
CA GLY A 233 9.78 7.66 -10.55
C GLY A 233 9.36 7.15 -11.93
N VAL A 234 9.24 8.04 -12.93
CA VAL A 234 8.94 7.67 -14.33
C VAL A 234 10.08 6.85 -14.95
N GLU A 235 11.34 7.26 -14.73
CA GLU A 235 12.52 6.51 -15.19
C GLU A 235 12.56 5.11 -14.58
N ASN A 236 12.25 4.99 -13.28
CA ASN A 236 12.23 3.73 -12.54
C ASN A 236 10.92 2.95 -12.65
N ALA A 237 9.93 3.42 -13.42
CA ALA A 237 8.58 2.85 -13.45
C ALA A 237 8.58 1.35 -13.74
N GLU A 238 9.44 0.87 -14.64
CA GLU A 238 9.56 -0.56 -14.97
C GLU A 238 9.93 -1.40 -13.75
N LYS A 239 10.96 -0.95 -13.01
CA LYS A 239 11.45 -1.66 -11.84
C LYS A 239 10.44 -1.58 -10.70
N ILE A 240 9.75 -0.44 -10.55
CA ILE A 240 8.67 -0.27 -9.57
C ILE A 240 7.51 -1.21 -9.88
N ALA A 241 7.07 -1.26 -11.14
CA ALA A 241 5.99 -2.14 -11.59
C ALA A 241 6.32 -3.63 -11.46
N SER A 242 7.61 -4.00 -11.45
CA SER A 242 8.04 -5.38 -11.21
C SER A 242 7.89 -5.86 -9.76
N VAL A 243 7.61 -4.96 -8.79
CA VAL A 243 7.48 -5.31 -7.38
C VAL A 243 6.17 -6.07 -7.13
N PRO A 244 6.21 -7.34 -6.68
CA PRO A 244 5.01 -8.12 -6.41
C PRO A 244 4.18 -7.51 -5.28
N GLY A 245 2.85 -7.53 -5.43
CA GLY A 245 1.91 -7.10 -4.40
C GLY A 245 1.48 -5.64 -4.49
N ILE A 246 1.97 -4.88 -5.46
CA ILE A 246 1.39 -3.59 -5.86
C ILE A 246 0.12 -3.86 -6.66
N ASP A 247 -0.98 -3.22 -6.26
CA ASP A 247 -2.28 -3.36 -6.93
C ASP A 247 -2.54 -2.24 -7.93
N VAL A 248 -2.06 -1.03 -7.62
CA VAL A 248 -2.27 0.17 -8.43
C VAL A 248 -0.98 0.97 -8.52
N ILE A 249 -0.63 1.40 -9.73
CA ILE A 249 0.28 2.54 -9.95
C ILE A 249 -0.58 3.75 -10.29
N PHE A 250 -0.40 4.83 -9.53
CA PHE A 250 -1.14 6.06 -9.69
C PHE A 250 -0.23 7.14 -10.30
N ALA A 251 -0.60 7.67 -11.46
CA ALA A 251 0.09 8.81 -12.07
C ALA A 251 -0.44 10.11 -11.43
N ALA A 252 0.33 10.70 -10.50
CA ALA A 252 -0.13 11.86 -9.76
C ALA A 252 0.11 13.16 -10.54
N SER A 253 -0.96 13.66 -11.15
CA SER A 253 -0.86 14.68 -12.18
C SER A 253 -0.25 16.00 -11.70
N THR A 254 -0.67 16.50 -10.54
CA THR A 254 -0.23 17.79 -9.99
C THR A 254 1.27 17.80 -9.73
N ASP A 255 1.75 16.82 -8.96
CA ASP A 255 3.17 16.73 -8.61
C ASP A 255 4.03 16.34 -9.81
N LEU A 256 3.54 15.49 -10.72
CA LEU A 256 4.27 15.20 -11.95
C LEU A 256 4.52 16.48 -12.77
N GLY A 257 3.55 17.40 -12.81
CA GLY A 257 3.72 18.70 -13.45
C GLY A 257 4.70 19.60 -12.69
N ASN A 258 4.58 19.63 -11.36
CA ASN A 258 5.47 20.40 -10.49
C ASN A 258 6.95 19.96 -10.61
N PHE A 259 7.24 18.66 -10.52
CA PHE A 259 8.60 18.12 -10.56
C PHE A 259 9.20 18.08 -11.97
N SER A 260 8.39 17.89 -13.00
CA SER A 260 8.89 17.92 -14.39
C SER A 260 9.03 19.33 -14.95
N GLY A 261 8.29 20.30 -14.41
CA GLY A 261 8.19 21.64 -14.97
C GLY A 261 7.28 21.75 -16.20
N HIS A 262 6.61 20.66 -16.59
CA HIS A 262 5.74 20.59 -17.77
C HIS A 262 4.26 20.57 -17.41
N ARG A 263 3.42 21.16 -18.25
CA ARG A 263 1.96 21.19 -18.04
C ARG A 263 1.26 20.05 -18.77
N GLN A 264 0.09 19.64 -18.25
CA GLN A 264 -0.81 18.73 -18.96
C GLN A 264 -1.07 19.22 -20.39
N GLY A 265 -1.04 18.30 -21.35
CA GLY A 265 -1.18 18.60 -22.78
C GLY A 265 0.13 18.97 -23.50
N GLU A 266 1.21 19.31 -22.78
CA GLU A 266 2.54 19.45 -23.39
C GLU A 266 3.09 18.08 -23.78
N LYS A 267 3.84 18.02 -24.88
CA LYS A 267 4.38 16.76 -25.43
C LYS A 267 5.25 16.04 -24.40
N GLU A 268 6.09 16.78 -23.69
CA GLU A 268 7.01 16.27 -22.68
C GLU A 268 6.25 15.71 -21.48
N TYR A 269 5.19 16.39 -21.02
CA TYR A 269 4.34 15.88 -19.94
C TYR A 269 3.60 14.60 -20.34
N GLU A 270 2.97 14.59 -21.52
CA GLU A 270 2.19 13.43 -21.97
C GLU A 270 3.10 12.23 -22.27
N ALA A 271 4.37 12.44 -22.62
CA ALA A 271 5.36 11.37 -22.73
C ALA A 271 5.64 10.70 -21.36
N LEU A 272 5.71 11.48 -20.27
CA LEU A 272 5.86 10.93 -18.91
C LEU A 272 4.63 10.10 -18.51
N VAL A 273 3.43 10.62 -18.76
CA VAL A 273 2.17 9.89 -18.48
C VAL A 273 2.07 8.62 -19.33
N THR A 274 2.44 8.68 -20.61
CA THR A 274 2.46 7.52 -21.52
C THR A 274 3.42 6.45 -21.01
N ARG A 275 4.61 6.84 -20.54
CA ARG A 275 5.57 5.90 -19.96
C ARG A 275 5.00 5.19 -18.74
N ILE A 276 4.36 5.91 -17.81
CA ILE A 276 3.71 5.31 -16.63
C ILE A 276 2.59 4.36 -17.10
N HIS A 277 1.74 4.81 -18.02
CA HIS A 277 0.62 4.05 -18.55
C HIS A 277 1.08 2.71 -19.14
N ASP A 278 1.99 2.73 -20.11
CA ASP A 278 2.39 1.55 -20.86
C ASP A 278 3.05 0.51 -19.94
N VAL A 279 3.97 0.95 -19.09
CA VAL A 279 4.66 0.07 -18.14
C VAL A 279 3.70 -0.57 -17.16
N THR A 280 2.77 0.22 -16.61
CA THR A 280 1.79 -0.26 -15.62
C THR A 280 0.92 -1.37 -16.23
N LEU A 281 0.39 -1.15 -17.43
CA LEU A 281 -0.48 -2.12 -18.10
C LEU A 281 0.29 -3.35 -18.59
N GLN A 282 1.53 -3.20 -19.06
CA GLN A 282 2.39 -4.33 -19.45
C GLN A 282 2.65 -5.30 -18.28
N HIS A 283 2.67 -4.79 -17.04
CA HIS A 283 2.82 -5.59 -15.83
C HIS A 283 1.48 -6.13 -15.28
N GLY A 284 0.36 -5.85 -15.95
CA GLY A 284 -0.97 -6.26 -15.50
C GLY A 284 -1.44 -5.55 -14.23
N ILE A 285 -0.79 -4.43 -13.87
CA ILE A 285 -1.15 -3.60 -12.70
C ILE A 285 -2.24 -2.62 -13.11
N ARG A 286 -3.12 -2.24 -12.16
CA ARG A 286 -4.15 -1.23 -12.44
C ARG A 286 -3.56 0.16 -12.47
N LEU A 287 -3.97 0.93 -13.46
CA LEU A 287 -3.53 2.30 -13.64
C LEU A 287 -4.54 3.26 -13.01
N GLY A 288 -4.03 4.17 -12.18
CA GLY A 288 -4.81 5.22 -11.55
C GLY A 288 -4.35 6.63 -11.87
N GLY A 289 -5.23 7.59 -11.65
CA GLY A 289 -4.97 9.02 -11.88
C GLY A 289 -6.08 9.91 -11.32
N PRO A 290 -6.02 11.24 -11.49
CA PRO A 290 -7.11 12.13 -11.10
C PRO A 290 -8.41 11.79 -11.84
N GLN A 291 -9.57 12.00 -11.21
CA GLN A 291 -10.88 11.71 -11.81
C GLN A 291 -11.11 12.45 -13.15
N ALA A 292 -10.48 13.61 -13.37
CA ALA A 292 -10.50 14.30 -14.66
C ALA A 292 -10.00 13.43 -15.82
N TRP A 293 -9.21 12.39 -15.55
CA TRP A 293 -8.68 11.45 -16.53
C TRP A 293 -9.57 10.21 -16.74
N LYS A 294 -10.81 10.21 -16.26
CA LYS A 294 -11.75 9.08 -16.43
C LYS A 294 -11.97 8.66 -17.89
N GLY A 295 -11.82 9.58 -18.83
CA GLY A 295 -11.91 9.30 -20.27
C GLY A 295 -10.61 8.83 -20.92
N ARG A 296 -9.47 8.82 -20.21
CA ARG A 296 -8.19 8.37 -20.76
C ARG A 296 -8.15 6.83 -20.80
N PRO A 297 -7.76 6.20 -21.94
CA PRO A 297 -7.65 4.74 -22.03
C PRO A 297 -6.77 4.14 -20.94
N GLY A 298 -7.11 2.94 -20.46
CA GLY A 298 -6.32 2.18 -19.48
C GLY A 298 -6.50 2.60 -18.01
N PHE A 299 -6.88 3.85 -17.74
CA PHE A 299 -7.13 4.31 -16.37
C PHE A 299 -8.42 3.70 -15.80
N THR A 300 -8.32 3.11 -14.61
CA THR A 300 -9.45 2.45 -13.94
C THR A 300 -9.56 2.76 -12.45
N PHE A 301 -8.63 3.51 -11.86
CA PHE A 301 -8.64 3.89 -10.45
C PHE A 301 -8.51 5.40 -10.29
N PHE A 302 -9.49 6.07 -9.68
CA PHE A 302 -9.59 7.53 -9.74
C PHE A 302 -9.66 8.19 -8.37
N GLN A 303 -8.75 9.14 -8.12
CA GLN A 303 -8.92 10.10 -7.03
C GLN A 303 -9.95 11.15 -7.44
N GLY A 304 -11.10 11.16 -6.76
CA GLY A 304 -12.14 12.15 -6.96
C GLY A 304 -12.04 13.37 -6.05
N PRO A 305 -13.08 14.22 -6.07
CA PRO A 305 -13.06 15.54 -5.46
C PRO A 305 -12.91 15.49 -3.94
N GLY A 306 -12.47 16.61 -3.39
CA GLY A 306 -12.47 16.85 -1.95
C GLY A 306 -13.87 17.02 -1.37
N GLU A 307 -14.04 16.69 -0.10
CA GLU A 307 -15.30 16.89 0.64
C GLU A 307 -15.85 18.32 0.57
N THR A 308 -14.99 19.35 0.61
CA THR A 308 -15.44 20.75 0.44
C THR A 308 -15.98 21.04 -0.96
N GLN A 309 -15.31 20.52 -1.99
CA GLN A 309 -15.77 20.67 -3.38
C GLN A 309 -17.13 19.99 -3.59
N LEU A 310 -17.36 18.85 -2.92
CA LEU A 310 -18.65 18.16 -2.95
C LEU A 310 -19.76 18.97 -2.27
N ILE A 311 -19.47 19.56 -1.11
CA ILE A 311 -20.41 20.45 -0.41
C ILE A 311 -20.75 21.66 -1.28
N GLU A 312 -19.76 22.33 -1.85
CA GLU A 312 -19.96 23.48 -2.75
C GLU A 312 -20.77 23.11 -3.99
N ALA A 313 -20.46 21.97 -4.63
CA ALA A 313 -21.19 21.48 -5.79
C ALA A 313 -22.65 21.19 -5.43
N GLY A 314 -22.89 20.51 -4.30
CA GLY A 314 -24.24 20.23 -3.79
C GLY A 314 -25.02 21.51 -3.50
N ALA A 315 -24.39 22.50 -2.88
CA ALA A 315 -24.99 23.81 -2.60
C ALA A 315 -25.36 24.54 -3.89
N LYS A 316 -24.46 24.56 -4.89
CA LYS A 316 -24.76 25.15 -6.22
C LYS A 316 -25.97 24.50 -6.88
N VAL A 317 -26.05 23.17 -6.85
CA VAL A 317 -27.21 22.44 -7.40
C VAL A 317 -28.49 22.76 -6.62
N ASN A 318 -28.42 22.80 -5.28
CA ASN A 318 -29.58 23.11 -4.45
C ASN A 318 -30.12 24.53 -4.69
N LEU A 319 -29.24 25.52 -4.78
CA LEU A 319 -29.61 26.93 -4.98
C LEU A 319 -30.11 27.23 -6.40
N SER A 320 -29.71 26.43 -7.39
CA SER A 320 -30.18 26.54 -8.78
C SER A 320 -31.47 25.74 -9.04
N ALA A 321 -31.91 24.92 -8.09
CA ALA A 321 -33.15 24.19 -8.21
C ALA A 321 -34.33 25.19 -8.18
N PRO A 322 -35.34 25.03 -9.07
CA PRO A 322 -36.54 25.86 -9.01
C PRO A 322 -37.21 25.70 -7.63
N ALA A 323 -37.82 26.78 -7.14
CA ALA A 323 -38.59 26.75 -5.90
C ALA A 323 -39.59 25.59 -5.98
N ARG A 324 -39.69 24.80 -4.90
CA ARG A 324 -40.72 23.76 -4.80
C ARG A 324 -42.09 24.42 -5.00
N PRO A 325 -43.04 23.79 -5.72
CA PRO A 325 -44.41 24.31 -5.80
C PRO A 325 -44.91 24.59 -4.38
N ALA A 326 -45.52 25.76 -4.24
CA ALA A 326 -45.66 26.52 -3.01
C ALA A 326 -45.93 25.67 -1.75
N VAL A 327 -45.18 25.96 -0.69
CA VAL A 327 -45.63 25.72 0.69
C VAL A 327 -47.01 26.38 0.82
N ALA A 328 -47.93 25.77 1.58
CA ALA A 328 -49.32 26.21 1.74
C ALA A 328 -49.44 27.75 1.74
N PRO A 329 -50.43 28.33 1.03
CA PRO A 329 -50.55 29.77 0.87
C PRO A 329 -50.37 30.46 2.22
N VAL A 330 -49.52 31.48 2.25
CA VAL A 330 -49.35 32.27 3.47
C VAL A 330 -50.66 33.05 3.64
N GLU A 331 -51.19 33.09 4.86
CA GLU A 331 -52.44 33.80 5.15
C GLU A 331 -52.36 35.23 4.61
N GLY A 332 -53.16 35.53 3.56
CA GLY A 332 -53.13 36.82 2.85
C GLY A 332 -52.77 36.75 1.36
N ASP A 333 -52.29 35.61 0.85
CA ASP A 333 -52.05 35.43 -0.59
C ASP A 333 -53.39 35.46 -1.36
N LYS A 334 -53.56 36.45 -2.25
CA LYS A 334 -54.72 36.52 -3.13
C LYS A 334 -54.68 35.35 -4.13
N PRO A 335 -55.80 34.63 -4.33
CA PRO A 335 -55.85 33.61 -5.36
C PRO A 335 -55.57 34.24 -6.73
N PRO A 336 -54.80 33.57 -7.60
CA PRO A 336 -54.52 34.09 -8.94
C PRO A 336 -55.82 34.13 -9.75
N GLY A 337 -56.32 35.33 -10.00
CA GLY A 337 -57.28 35.68 -11.04
C GLY A 337 -58.56 34.84 -11.11
N GLY A 338 -59.55 35.16 -10.28
CA GLY A 338 -60.96 34.87 -10.60
C GLY A 338 -61.51 36.00 -11.48
N HIS A 339 -62.13 35.59 -12.59
CA HIS A 339 -62.74 36.40 -13.67
C HIS A 339 -63.48 37.66 -13.25
#